data_AF-M0ZWD2-F1
#
_entry.id   AF-M0ZWD2-F1
#
_cell.length_a   1.000
_cell.length_b   1.000
_cell.length_c   1.000
_cell.angle_alpha   90.00
_cell.angle_beta   90.00
_cell.angle_gamma   90.00
#
_symmetry.space_group_name_H-M   'P 1'
#
loop_
_entity.id
_entity.type
_entity.pdbx_description
1 polymer ?
#
loop_
_entity_poly.entity_id
_entity_poly.type
_entity_poly.pdbx_seq_one_letter_code
_entity_poly.pdbx_strand_id
1 'polypeptide(L)'
;MDIDPRQYEDIAVNDNDVHSIVMSYLAHSCFTDTLESFTTSTGVKQTANLEDMEKRKRIYHLALEGSVLKAIELTEQFAPDLLEKNKDLHFDLLSLHFVGLVCSRK
;
A
#
# COMPACT_ATOMS: atom_id res chain seq x y z
N MET A 1 -17.92 27.49 2.91
CA MET A 1 -17.18 28.76 2.75
C MET A 1 -16.18 28.51 1.64
N ASP A 2 -16.30 29.21 0.52
CA ASP A 2 -15.31 29.15 -0.55
C ASP A 2 -14.10 29.97 -0.12
N ILE A 3 -12.98 29.29 0.11
CA ILE A 3 -11.72 29.90 0.54
C ILE A 3 -11.07 30.54 -0.69
N ASP A 4 -10.65 31.81 -0.60
CA ASP A 4 -10.00 32.51 -1.72
C ASP A 4 -8.62 31.90 -1.97
N PRO A 5 -8.33 31.34 -3.18
CA PRO A 5 -7.06 30.69 -3.49
C PRO A 5 -5.83 31.61 -3.32
N ARG A 6 -6.00 32.93 -3.40
CA ARG A 6 -4.91 33.90 -3.21
C ARG A 6 -4.32 33.89 -1.81
N GLN A 7 -5.03 33.33 -0.83
CA GLN A 7 -4.53 33.18 0.54
C GLN A 7 -3.38 32.18 0.67
N TYR A 8 -3.13 31.35 -0.35
CA TYR A 8 -2.04 30.37 -0.36
C TYR A 8 -0.77 30.86 -1.07
N GLU A 9 -0.80 32.03 -1.73
CA GLU A 9 0.32 32.53 -2.56
C GLU A 9 1.59 32.81 -1.75
N ASP A 10 1.45 33.22 -0.48
CA ASP A 10 2.58 33.55 0.42
C ASP A 10 2.93 32.44 1.43
N ILE A 11 2.31 31.26 1.32
CA ILE A 11 2.63 30.15 2.24
C ILE A 11 3.96 29.53 1.81
N ALA A 12 5.00 29.78 2.60
CA ALA A 12 6.28 29.08 2.46
C ALA A 12 6.08 27.58 2.74
N VAL A 13 6.21 26.76 1.70
CA VAL A 13 6.18 25.30 1.82
C VAL A 13 7.57 24.83 2.24
N ASN A 14 7.62 24.07 3.32
CA ASN A 14 8.85 23.45 3.81
C ASN A 14 9.15 22.18 2.99
N ASP A 15 10.32 22.11 2.37
CA ASP A 15 10.74 20.96 1.56
C ASP A 15 10.74 19.65 2.35
N ASN A 16 11.02 19.68 3.66
CA ASN A 16 10.95 18.50 4.50
C ASN A 16 9.52 17.94 4.63
N ASP A 17 8.50 18.80 4.64
CA ASP A 17 7.11 18.37 4.72
C ASP A 17 6.70 17.70 3.41
N VAL A 18 7.14 18.24 2.27
CA VAL A 18 6.95 17.63 0.94
C VAL A 18 7.64 16.28 0.88
N HIS A 19 8.90 16.17 1.30
CA HIS A 19 9.62 14.91 1.34
C HIS A 19 8.94 13.87 2.24
N SER A 20 8.42 14.28 3.38
CA SER A 20 7.67 13.41 4.30
C SER A 20 6.40 12.86 3.66
N ILE A 21 5.64 13.70 2.96
CA ILE A 21 4.43 13.28 2.22
C ILE A 21 4.79 12.29 1.11
N VAL A 22 5.82 12.59 0.31
CA VAL A 22 6.28 11.70 -0.77
C VAL A 22 6.71 10.35 -0.21
N MET A 23 7.52 10.32 0.86
CA MET A 23 7.92 9.07 1.50
C MET A 23 6.73 8.29 2.04
N SER A 24 5.77 8.96 2.68
CA SER A 24 4.55 8.32 3.17
C SER A 24 3.77 7.64 2.06
N TYR A 25 3.64 8.31 0.91
CA TYR A 25 2.99 7.76 -0.28
C TYR A 25 3.73 6.52 -0.82
N LEU A 26 5.05 6.61 -0.97
CA LEU A 26 5.88 5.49 -1.47
C LEU A 26 5.83 4.29 -0.50
N ALA A 27 5.86 4.56 0.82
CA ALA A 27 5.75 3.56 1.87
C ALA A 27 4.38 2.88 1.86
N HIS A 28 3.30 3.66 1.75
CA HIS A 28 1.94 3.16 1.69
C HIS A 28 1.72 2.29 0.44
N SER A 29 2.22 2.74 -0.71
CA SER A 29 2.08 2.07 -2.01
C SER A 29 3.07 0.90 -2.21
N CYS A 30 3.92 0.59 -1.22
CA CYS A 30 4.91 -0.47 -1.28
C CYS A 30 5.96 -0.32 -2.41
N PHE A 31 6.31 0.92 -2.77
CA PHE A 31 7.38 1.21 -3.73
C PHE A 31 8.75 1.26 -3.02
N THR A 32 9.23 0.09 -2.63
CA THR A 32 10.48 -0.10 -1.86
C THR A 32 11.72 0.48 -2.54
N ASP A 33 11.98 0.13 -3.79
CA ASP A 33 13.16 0.60 -4.55
C ASP A 33 13.16 2.12 -4.73
N THR A 34 11.99 2.70 -5.01
CA THR A 34 11.82 4.15 -5.16
C THR A 34 11.98 4.86 -3.83
N LEU A 35 11.45 4.29 -2.74
CA LEU A 35 11.60 4.85 -1.40
C LEU A 35 13.07 4.89 -0.98
N GLU A 36 13.84 3.82 -1.21
CA GLU A 36 15.28 3.75 -0.92
C GLU A 36 16.09 4.78 -1.72
N SER A 37 15.80 4.89 -3.02
CA SER A 37 16.42 5.89 -3.90
C SER A 37 16.07 7.33 -3.47
N PHE A 38 14.83 7.54 -3.04
CA PHE A 38 14.35 8.84 -2.56
C PHE A 38 15.00 9.24 -1.23
N THR A 39 15.14 8.31 -0.30
CA THR A 39 15.81 8.57 0.99
C THR A 39 17.29 8.86 0.81
N THR A 40 17.95 8.18 -0.13
CA THR A 40 19.36 8.40 -0.45
C THR A 40 19.60 9.78 -1.08
N SER A 41 18.67 10.24 -1.92
CA SER A 41 18.78 11.53 -2.61
C SER A 41 18.38 12.73 -1.76
N THR A 42 17.39 12.58 -0.88
CA THR A 42 16.89 13.67 -0.02
C THR A 42 17.58 13.74 1.35
N GLY A 43 18.28 12.67 1.77
CA GLY A 43 18.91 12.58 3.08
C GLY A 43 17.93 12.50 4.25
N VAL A 44 16.62 12.44 3.98
CA VAL A 44 15.60 12.33 5.01
C VAL A 44 15.59 10.91 5.57
N LYS A 45 15.54 10.79 6.90
CA LYS A 45 15.52 9.49 7.57
C LYS A 45 14.26 8.72 7.22
N GLN A 46 14.45 7.53 6.67
CA GLN A 46 13.39 6.55 6.45
C GLN A 46 12.82 6.06 7.79
N THR A 47 11.50 6.15 7.97
CA THR A 47 10.78 5.62 9.15
C THR A 47 9.95 4.38 8.84
N ALA A 48 9.79 4.05 7.56
CA ALA A 48 8.99 2.91 7.12
C ALA A 48 9.75 1.59 7.30
N ASN A 49 9.05 0.56 7.78
CA ASN A 49 9.60 -0.79 7.85
C ASN A 49 9.56 -1.44 6.47
N LEU A 50 10.72 -1.53 5.82
CA LEU A 50 10.88 -2.15 4.50
C LEU A 50 10.41 -3.62 4.49
N GLU A 51 10.61 -4.36 5.58
CA GLU A 51 10.18 -5.75 5.67
C GLU A 51 8.64 -5.87 5.61
N ASP A 52 7.94 -5.00 6.32
CA ASP A 52 6.47 -4.98 6.32
C ASP A 52 5.91 -4.49 4.98
N MET A 53 6.61 -3.57 4.31
CA MET A 53 6.28 -3.18 2.94
C MET A 53 6.38 -4.37 1.99
N GLU A 54 7.46 -5.16 2.07
CA GLU A 54 7.62 -6.34 1.21
C GLU A 54 6.59 -7.44 1.51
N LYS A 55 6.26 -7.66 2.78
CA LYS A 55 5.15 -8.57 3.17
C LYS A 55 3.84 -8.17 2.50
N ARG A 56 3.46 -6.89 2.58
CA ARG A 56 2.23 -6.36 1.94
C ARG A 56 2.30 -6.44 0.41
N LYS A 57 3.43 -6.07 -0.19
CA LYS A 57 3.66 -6.14 -1.65
C LYS A 57 3.49 -7.56 -2.19
N ARG A 58 3.97 -8.57 -1.43
CA ARG A 58 3.85 -9.98 -1.79
C ARG A 58 2.40 -10.47 -1.77
N ILE A 59 1.64 -10.12 -0.74
CA ILE A 59 0.20 -10.42 -0.66
C ILE A 59 -0.53 -9.80 -1.86
N TYR A 60 -0.28 -8.52 -2.13
CA TYR A 60 -0.91 -7.78 -3.23
C TYR A 60 -0.63 -8.42 -4.60
N HIS A 61 0.62 -8.77 -4.90
CA HIS A 61 0.97 -9.43 -6.15
C HIS A 61 0.26 -10.78 -6.33
N LEU A 62 0.21 -11.61 -5.28
CA LEU A 62 -0.48 -12.91 -5.38
C LEU A 62 -1.98 -12.74 -5.66
N ALA A 63 -2.62 -11.73 -5.06
CA ALA A 63 -4.02 -11.43 -5.33
C ALA A 63 -4.22 -10.97 -6.79
N LEU A 64 -3.35 -10.09 -7.31
CA LEU A 64 -3.40 -9.60 -8.69
C LEU A 64 -3.17 -10.71 -9.73
N GLU A 65 -2.24 -11.63 -9.46
CA GLU A 65 -1.91 -12.75 -10.35
C GLU A 65 -2.99 -13.85 -10.36
N GLY A 66 -4.07 -13.68 -9.58
CA GLY A 66 -5.14 -14.68 -9.45
C GLY A 66 -4.81 -15.84 -8.50
N SER A 67 -3.64 -15.80 -7.86
CA SER A 67 -3.24 -16.74 -6.79
C SER A 67 -3.85 -16.35 -5.43
N VAL A 68 -5.15 -16.06 -5.42
CA VAL A 68 -5.84 -15.41 -4.29
C VAL A 68 -5.82 -16.27 -3.01
N LEU A 69 -5.90 -17.59 -3.12
CA LEU A 69 -5.83 -18.48 -1.94
C LEU A 69 -4.47 -18.38 -1.23
N LYS A 70 -3.38 -18.25 -1.99
CA LYS A 70 -2.04 -18.02 -1.42
C LYS A 70 -1.93 -16.62 -0.80
N ALA A 71 -2.62 -15.63 -1.37
CA ALA A 71 -2.69 -14.29 -0.79
C ALA A 71 -3.41 -14.32 0.57
N ILE A 72 -4.51 -15.07 0.69
CA ILE A 72 -5.23 -15.30 1.95
C ILE A 72 -4.31 -15.97 2.99
N GLU A 73 -3.64 -17.06 2.60
CA GLU A 73 -2.71 -17.79 3.48
C GLU A 73 -1.59 -16.89 4.00
N LEU A 74 -0.92 -16.13 3.12
CA LEU A 74 0.12 -15.19 3.53
C LEU A 74 -0.41 -14.03 4.37
N THR A 75 -1.65 -13.58 4.14
CA THR A 75 -2.28 -12.55 4.96
C THR A 75 -2.45 -13.04 6.39
N GLU A 76 -2.94 -14.27 6.58
CA GLU A 76 -3.08 -14.85 7.92
C GLU A 76 -1.72 -15.11 8.60
N GLN A 77 -0.70 -15.46 7.82
CA GLN A 77 0.66 -15.63 8.34
C GLN A 77 1.29 -14.31 8.80
N PHE A 78 1.13 -13.23 8.03
CA PHE A 78 1.77 -11.94 8.32
C PHE A 78 0.95 -11.04 9.24
N ALA A 79 -0.37 -11.20 9.26
CA ALA A 79 -1.32 -10.42 10.04
C ALA A 79 -2.42 -11.34 10.61
N PRO A 80 -2.10 -12.12 11.66
CA PRO A 80 -3.06 -13.05 12.25
C PRO A 80 -4.32 -12.32 12.73
N ASP A 81 -5.46 -12.98 12.60
CA ASP A 81 -6.81 -12.49 12.89
C ASP A 81 -7.32 -11.37 11.99
N LEU A 82 -6.52 -10.84 11.05
CA LEU A 82 -6.94 -9.69 10.22
C LEU A 82 -8.20 -10.03 9.41
N LEU A 83 -8.23 -11.22 8.81
CA LEU A 83 -9.34 -11.69 7.99
C LEU A 83 -10.54 -12.15 8.83
N GLU A 84 -10.32 -12.55 10.09
CA GLU A 84 -11.40 -12.86 11.01
C GLU A 84 -12.08 -11.58 11.51
N LYS A 85 -11.29 -10.56 11.85
CA LYS A 85 -11.76 -9.24 12.30
C LYS A 85 -12.39 -8.42 11.16
N ASN A 86 -11.89 -8.60 9.93
CA ASN A 86 -12.40 -7.94 8.74
C ASN A 86 -12.99 -8.96 7.76
N LYS A 87 -14.24 -9.38 8.05
CA LYS A 87 -14.96 -10.36 7.23
C LYS A 87 -15.30 -9.86 5.83
N ASP A 88 -15.48 -8.55 5.66
CA ASP A 88 -15.74 -7.96 4.34
C ASP A 88 -14.53 -8.16 3.43
N LEU A 89 -13.32 -7.88 3.93
CA LEU A 89 -12.08 -8.14 3.19
C LEU A 89 -11.90 -9.63 2.84
N HIS A 90 -12.19 -10.52 3.79
CA HIS A 90 -12.13 -11.97 3.54
C HIS A 90 -13.13 -12.36 2.44
N PHE A 91 -14.36 -11.86 2.52
CA PHE A 91 -15.40 -12.10 1.52
C PHE A 91 -15.01 -11.58 0.14
N ASP A 92 -14.40 -10.39 0.05
CA ASP A 92 -13.91 -9.82 -1.20
C ASP A 92 -12.81 -10.68 -1.83
N LEU A 93 -11.86 -11.20 -1.03
CA LEU A 93 -10.82 -12.10 -1.51
C LEU A 93 -11.41 -13.43 -2.03
N LEU A 94 -12.38 -14.01 -1.31
CA LEU A 94 -13.05 -15.24 -1.79
C LEU A 94 -13.86 -14.98 -3.06
N SER A 95 -14.52 -13.82 -3.15
CA SER A 95 -15.27 -13.40 -4.33
C SER A 95 -14.33 -13.20 -5.53
N LEU A 96 -13.17 -12.58 -5.33
CA LEU A 96 -12.12 -12.44 -6.34
C LEU A 96 -11.63 -13.80 -6.84
N HIS A 97 -11.38 -14.75 -5.92
CA HIS A 97 -11.01 -16.12 -6.29
C HIS A 97 -12.11 -16.79 -7.14
N PHE A 98 -13.37 -16.68 -6.70
CA PHE A 98 -14.51 -17.25 -7.41
C PHE A 98 -14.64 -16.69 -8.82
N VAL A 99 -14.56 -15.36 -8.98
CA VAL A 99 -14.58 -14.72 -10.31
C VAL A 99 -13.44 -15.26 -11.18
N GLY A 100 -12.23 -15.39 -10.63
CA GLY A 100 -11.09 -16.00 -11.32
C GLY A 100 -11.37 -17.42 -11.82
N LEU A 101 -12.01 -18.26 -11.00
CA LEU A 101 -12.44 -19.60 -11.40
C LEU A 101 -13.49 -19.60 -12.52
N VAL A 102 -14.47 -18.69 -12.45
CA VAL A 102 -15.51 -18.56 -13.50
C VAL A 102 -14.89 -18.12 -14.82
N CYS A 103 -13.98 -17.14 -14.78
CA CYS A 103 -13.29 -16.63 -15.98
C CYS A 103 -12.36 -17.68 -16.62
N SER A 104 -11.78 -18.58 -15.83
CA SER A 104 -10.85 -19.61 -16.33
C SER A 104 -11.52 -20.79 -17.05
N ARG A 105 -12.86 -20.88 -16.99
CA ARG A 105 -13.65 -21.97 -17.61
C ARG A 105 -14.12 -21.65 -19.04
N LYS A 106 -13.56 -20.62 -19.68
CA LYS A 106 -13.81 -20.29 -21.09
C LYS A 106 -12.87 -21.02 -22.03
#